data_AF-A0A101EGA5-F1
#
_entry.id   AF-A0A101EGA5-F1
#
_cell.length_a   1.000
_cell.length_b   1.000
_cell.length_c   1.000
_cell.angle_alpha   90.00
_cell.angle_beta   90.00
_cell.angle_gamma   90.00
#
_symmetry.space_group_name_H-M   'P 1'
#
loop_
_entity.id
_entity.type
_entity.pdbx_description
1 polymer ?
#
loop_
_entity_poly.entity_id
_entity_poly.type
_entity_poly.pdbx_seq_one_letter_code
_entity_poly.pdbx_strand_id
1 'polypeptide(L)'
;MRLKGVAAILGIPEAERDVDDAIVPLLARVCKRLSSGRYIVVVVDDPFAVAAIEHGEIIDFVCSTEAGAFSLRTCGELPTADFAKMAFPDPDGWERRILTEGGLYSYLSTDDISEALKKDPFIVEAMAYQMSKEVWAMATVFCGNFNEIVLLGGLLKDDSFFKMLTKRLTPLGKNILHLEVV
;
A
#
# COMPACT_ATOMS: atom_id res chain seq x y z
N MET A 1 9.11 -8.47 -9.28
CA MET A 1 8.80 -9.94 -9.34
C MET A 1 7.38 -10.16 -9.85
N ARG A 2 7.15 -10.99 -10.88
CA ARG A 2 5.80 -11.14 -11.48
C ARG A 2 4.79 -11.96 -10.68
N LEU A 3 3.56 -11.44 -10.55
CA LEU A 3 2.42 -12.19 -9.98
C LEU A 3 1.95 -13.29 -10.94
N LYS A 4 1.28 -14.32 -10.40
CA LYS A 4 0.83 -15.50 -11.17
C LYS A 4 -0.63 -15.83 -10.88
N GLY A 5 -1.22 -16.65 -11.75
CA GLY A 5 -2.59 -17.15 -11.56
C GLY A 5 -3.63 -16.04 -11.62
N VAL A 6 -4.70 -16.16 -10.83
CA VAL A 6 -5.81 -15.19 -10.82
C VAL A 6 -5.37 -13.79 -10.41
N ALA A 7 -4.37 -13.67 -9.53
CA ALA A 7 -3.83 -12.39 -9.09
C ALA A 7 -3.11 -11.62 -10.22
N ALA A 8 -2.65 -12.30 -11.27
CA ALA A 8 -1.97 -11.65 -12.40
C ALA A 8 -2.93 -11.07 -13.44
N ILE A 9 -4.22 -11.43 -13.39
CA ILE A 9 -5.17 -11.09 -14.45
C ILE A 9 -5.69 -9.66 -14.29
N LEU A 10 -5.55 -8.88 -15.35
CA LEU A 10 -6.09 -7.52 -15.48
C LEU A 10 -7.19 -7.47 -16.54
N GLY A 11 -7.92 -6.35 -16.58
CA GLY A 11 -8.95 -6.09 -17.58
C GLY A 11 -8.42 -5.88 -19.01
N ILE A 12 -7.11 -5.76 -19.18
CA ILE A 12 -6.41 -5.59 -20.47
C ILE A 12 -5.25 -6.61 -20.50
N PRO A 13 -5.21 -7.55 -21.47
CA PRO A 13 -4.20 -8.62 -21.51
C PRO A 13 -2.75 -8.17 -21.65
N GLU A 14 -2.51 -6.98 -22.21
CA GLU A 14 -1.18 -6.40 -22.38
C GLU A 14 -0.62 -5.79 -21.09
N ALA A 15 -1.48 -5.51 -20.11
CA ALA A 15 -1.08 -4.96 -18.83
C ALA A 15 -0.58 -6.07 -17.90
N GLU A 16 0.41 -5.74 -17.08
CA GLU A 16 1.09 -6.68 -16.20
C GLU A 16 1.00 -6.21 -14.74
N ARG A 17 1.04 -7.16 -13.80
CA ARG A 17 1.16 -6.88 -12.36
C ARG A 17 2.43 -7.50 -11.81
N ASP A 18 3.29 -6.65 -11.29
CA ASP A 18 4.55 -7.06 -10.67
C ASP A 18 4.59 -6.60 -9.21
N VAL A 19 5.41 -7.24 -8.41
CA VAL A 19 5.80 -6.76 -7.09
C VAL A 19 6.91 -5.74 -7.27
N ASP A 20 6.67 -4.54 -6.75
CA ASP A 20 7.56 -3.38 -6.82
C ASP A 20 8.97 -3.73 -6.34
N ASP A 21 9.95 -3.51 -7.21
CA ASP A 21 11.34 -3.91 -6.99
C ASP A 21 11.99 -3.19 -5.79
N ALA A 22 11.51 -1.99 -5.40
CA ALA A 22 11.99 -1.28 -4.21
C ALA A 22 11.56 -1.98 -2.92
N ILE A 23 10.41 -2.68 -2.93
CA ILE A 23 9.85 -3.37 -1.76
C ILE A 23 10.26 -4.85 -1.69
N VAL A 24 10.62 -5.48 -2.82
CA VAL A 24 11.03 -6.89 -2.89
C VAL A 24 12.05 -7.29 -1.81
N PRO A 25 13.15 -6.56 -1.56
CA PRO A 25 14.13 -6.95 -0.54
C PRO A 25 13.54 -7.01 0.88
N LEU A 26 12.64 -6.08 1.20
CA LEU A 26 11.95 -6.02 2.48
C LEU A 26 11.01 -7.22 2.63
N LEU A 27 10.14 -7.46 1.65
CA LEU A 27 9.21 -8.58 1.70
C LEU A 27 9.92 -9.92 1.72
N ALA A 28 11.06 -10.09 1.04
CA ALA A 28 11.85 -11.31 1.10
C ALA A 28 12.33 -11.63 2.53
N ARG A 29 12.66 -10.62 3.35
CA ARG A 29 13.01 -10.81 4.77
C ARG A 29 11.79 -11.20 5.59
N VAL A 30 10.64 -10.54 5.35
CA VAL A 30 9.38 -10.83 6.04
C VAL A 30 8.89 -12.25 5.72
N CYS A 31 8.93 -12.66 4.45
CA CYS A 31 8.57 -13.99 3.97
C CYS A 31 9.32 -15.11 4.71
N LYS A 32 10.62 -14.92 4.97
CA LYS A 32 11.43 -15.88 5.74
C LYS A 32 10.94 -16.06 7.18
N ARG A 33 10.42 -14.99 7.80
CA ARG A 33 9.87 -15.01 9.16
C ARG A 33 8.45 -15.57 9.21
N LEU A 34 7.68 -15.36 8.13
CA LEU A 34 6.30 -15.79 7.98
C LEU A 34 6.17 -17.05 7.10
N SER A 35 7.05 -18.02 7.32
CA SER A 35 7.18 -19.22 6.47
C SER A 35 6.06 -20.25 6.66
N SER A 36 5.23 -20.10 7.69
CA SER A 36 4.10 -21.00 7.95
C SER A 36 2.82 -20.22 8.25
N GLY A 37 1.85 -20.25 7.33
CA GLY A 37 0.53 -19.63 7.54
C GLY A 37 0.17 -18.66 6.43
N ARG A 38 -0.86 -17.86 6.69
CA ARG A 38 -1.43 -16.86 5.78
C ARG A 38 -1.46 -15.52 6.47
N TYR A 39 -0.90 -14.50 5.85
CA TYR A 39 -0.72 -13.19 6.46
C TYR A 39 -1.07 -12.10 5.46
N ILE A 40 -1.68 -11.02 5.97
CA ILE A 40 -1.79 -9.77 5.23
C ILE A 40 -0.68 -8.87 5.75
N VAL A 41 0.35 -8.65 4.95
CA VAL A 41 1.50 -7.83 5.31
C VAL A 41 1.31 -6.45 4.72
N VAL A 42 1.48 -5.41 5.53
CA VAL A 42 1.24 -4.02 5.19
C VAL A 42 2.51 -3.22 5.44
N VAL A 43 3.11 -2.70 4.37
CA VAL A 43 4.20 -1.75 4.43
C VAL A 43 3.59 -0.36 4.48
N VAL A 44 3.59 0.23 5.67
CA VAL A 44 3.03 1.54 5.98
C VAL A 44 4.15 2.57 5.91
N ASP A 45 4.58 2.84 4.68
CA ASP A 45 5.70 3.72 4.34
C ASP A 45 5.44 4.43 3.00
N ASP A 46 6.49 5.01 2.41
CA ASP A 46 6.50 5.55 1.05
C ASP A 46 7.56 4.81 0.21
N PRO A 47 7.16 3.89 -0.69
CA PRO A 47 5.77 3.58 -1.06
C PRO A 47 5.00 2.73 -0.03
N PHE A 48 3.68 2.87 -0.06
CA PHE A 48 2.75 2.02 0.68
C PHE A 48 2.48 0.75 -0.10
N ALA A 49 2.43 -0.38 0.59
CA ALA A 49 2.08 -1.64 -0.06
C ALA A 49 1.34 -2.61 0.86
N VAL A 50 0.54 -3.48 0.23
CA VAL A 50 -0.09 -4.62 0.89
C VAL A 50 0.23 -5.88 0.12
N ALA A 51 0.66 -6.92 0.82
CA ALA A 51 0.95 -8.23 0.27
C ALA A 51 0.14 -9.31 0.97
N ALA A 52 -0.50 -10.19 0.20
CA ALA A 52 -0.97 -11.48 0.71
C ALA A 52 0.20 -12.46 0.68
N ILE A 53 0.58 -12.98 1.85
CA ILE A 53 1.67 -13.95 1.98
C ILE A 53 1.11 -15.28 2.47
N GLU A 54 1.35 -16.35 1.71
CA GLU A 54 1.00 -17.72 2.06
C GLU A 54 2.26 -18.58 2.10
N HIS A 55 2.55 -19.20 3.25
CA HIS A 55 3.69 -20.09 3.46
C HIS A 55 5.04 -19.48 3.02
N GLY A 56 5.23 -18.18 3.27
CA GLY A 56 6.45 -17.45 2.91
C GLY A 56 6.53 -17.05 1.43
N GLU A 57 5.44 -17.17 0.66
CA GLU A 57 5.36 -16.74 -0.73
C GLU A 57 4.33 -15.62 -0.88
N ILE A 58 4.66 -14.61 -1.71
CA ILE A 58 3.72 -13.54 -2.05
C ILE A 58 2.78 -14.08 -3.13
N ILE A 59 1.48 -14.08 -2.86
CA ILE A 59 0.46 -14.58 -3.78
C ILE A 59 -0.35 -13.47 -4.45
N ASP A 60 -0.43 -12.29 -3.82
CA ASP A 60 -1.02 -11.07 -4.39
C ASP A 60 -0.37 -9.84 -3.73
N PHE A 61 -0.39 -8.70 -4.42
CA PHE A 61 0.35 -7.51 -4.04
C PHE A 61 -0.23 -6.24 -4.66
N VAL A 62 -0.34 -5.17 -3.88
CA VAL A 62 -0.65 -3.82 -4.37
C VAL A 62 0.35 -2.83 -3.78
N CYS A 63 0.78 -1.85 -4.57
CA CYS A 63 1.72 -0.81 -4.18
C CYS A 63 1.29 0.54 -4.74
N SER A 64 1.50 1.60 -3.95
CA SER A 64 1.12 2.98 -4.25
C SER A 64 1.87 3.60 -5.45
N THR A 65 2.93 2.96 -5.94
CA THR A 65 3.61 3.29 -7.21
C THR A 65 2.84 2.84 -8.44
N GLU A 66 1.96 1.86 -8.30
CA GLU A 66 1.17 1.28 -9.41
C GLU A 66 -0.33 1.53 -9.26
N ALA A 67 -0.88 1.31 -8.06
CA ALA A 67 -2.31 1.37 -7.76
C ALA A 67 -2.59 1.50 -6.25
N GLY A 68 -3.85 1.36 -5.82
CA GLY A 68 -4.23 1.34 -4.41
C GLY A 68 -4.18 2.72 -3.74
N ALA A 69 -3.80 2.77 -2.46
CA ALA A 69 -3.80 4.00 -1.69
C ALA A 69 -2.62 4.92 -2.05
N PHE A 70 -2.84 6.23 -2.01
CA PHE A 70 -1.72 7.19 -2.02
C PHE A 70 -0.90 7.12 -0.72
N SER A 71 0.36 7.55 -0.77
CA SER A 71 1.30 7.59 0.35
C SER A 71 1.90 9.00 0.53
N LEU A 72 3.12 9.14 1.03
CA LEU A 72 3.73 10.46 1.23
C LEU A 72 3.98 11.17 -0.11
N ARG A 73 4.55 10.47 -1.09
CA ARG A 73 4.91 11.06 -2.40
C ARG A 73 4.36 10.32 -3.59
N THR A 74 3.88 9.09 -3.42
CA THR A 74 3.26 8.36 -4.53
C THR A 74 1.75 8.59 -4.57
N CYS A 75 1.21 8.62 -5.79
CA CYS A 75 -0.18 9.02 -6.05
C CYS A 75 -1.21 7.92 -5.77
N GLY A 76 -0.83 6.63 -5.84
CA GLY A 76 -1.80 5.53 -5.80
C GLY A 76 -2.80 5.57 -6.97
N GLU A 77 -3.99 5.02 -6.76
CA GLU A 77 -5.03 4.87 -7.77
C GLU A 77 -5.68 6.22 -8.15
N LEU A 78 -5.84 6.42 -9.46
CA LEU A 78 -6.60 7.50 -10.06
C LEU A 78 -7.70 6.93 -10.97
N PRO A 79 -8.77 7.69 -11.26
CA PRO A 79 -9.77 7.28 -12.25
C PRO A 79 -9.11 7.05 -13.62
N THR A 80 -9.00 5.78 -14.04
CA THR A 80 -8.16 5.36 -15.18
C THR A 80 -8.47 6.10 -16.48
N ALA A 81 -9.75 6.29 -16.81
CA ALA A 81 -10.17 6.95 -18.05
C ALA A 81 -9.86 8.45 -18.06
N ASP A 82 -9.90 9.11 -16.90
CA ASP A 82 -9.55 10.54 -16.81
C ASP A 82 -8.05 10.73 -16.73
N PHE A 83 -7.35 9.83 -16.02
CA PHE A 83 -5.89 9.79 -16.01
C PHE A 83 -5.33 9.65 -17.43
N ALA A 84 -5.87 8.75 -18.26
CA ALA A 84 -5.43 8.58 -19.63
C ALA A 84 -5.51 9.88 -20.46
N LYS A 85 -6.57 10.69 -20.26
CA LYS A 85 -6.72 11.99 -20.93
C LYS A 85 -5.71 13.02 -20.43
N MET A 86 -5.46 13.02 -19.12
CA MET A 86 -4.53 13.95 -18.48
C MET A 86 -3.08 13.63 -18.84
N ALA A 87 -2.72 12.35 -18.91
CA ALA A 87 -1.37 11.86 -19.15
C ALA A 87 -0.93 11.95 -20.62
N PHE A 88 -1.86 11.77 -21.57
CA PHE A 88 -1.56 11.74 -23.00
C PHE A 88 -0.71 12.92 -23.52
N PRO A 89 -0.92 14.18 -23.08
CA PRO A 89 -0.10 15.32 -23.53
C PRO A 89 1.34 15.34 -22.97
N ASP A 90 1.60 14.69 -21.84
CA ASP A 90 2.91 14.71 -21.16
C ASP A 90 3.13 13.44 -20.31
N PRO A 91 3.37 12.27 -20.94
CA PRO A 91 3.47 11.00 -20.21
C PRO A 91 4.60 11.00 -19.18
N ASP A 92 5.78 11.52 -19.53
CA ASP A 92 6.97 11.54 -18.66
C ASP A 92 6.75 12.45 -17.43
N GLY A 93 6.12 13.63 -17.63
CA GLY A 93 5.77 14.51 -16.53
C GLY A 93 4.76 13.88 -15.59
N TRP A 94 3.77 13.15 -16.12
CA TRP A 94 2.79 12.45 -15.31
C TRP A 94 3.36 11.24 -14.56
N GLU A 95 4.29 10.49 -15.17
CA GLU A 95 5.00 9.40 -14.50
C GLU A 95 5.75 9.92 -13.26
N ARG A 96 6.52 11.00 -13.40
CA ARG A 96 7.20 11.67 -12.28
C ARG A 96 6.22 12.11 -11.20
N ARG A 97 5.08 12.70 -11.58
CA ARG A 97 4.05 13.14 -10.64
C ARG A 97 3.44 11.97 -9.87
N ILE A 98 3.19 10.85 -10.53
CA ILE A 98 2.62 9.66 -9.88
C ILE A 98 3.61 9.02 -8.92
N LEU A 99 4.87 8.89 -9.32
CA LEU A 99 5.86 8.13 -8.58
C LEU A 99 6.57 8.93 -7.47
N THR A 100 6.64 10.27 -7.56
CA THR A 100 7.52 11.04 -6.66
C THR A 100 7.01 12.43 -6.22
N GLU A 101 5.99 12.98 -6.88
CA GLU A 101 5.49 14.34 -6.60
C GLU A 101 3.98 14.35 -6.30
N GLY A 102 3.42 13.17 -5.99
CA GLY A 102 2.02 12.91 -5.69
C GLY A 102 1.76 12.85 -4.19
N GLY A 103 0.74 12.08 -3.82
CA GLY A 103 0.43 11.76 -2.43
C GLY A 103 0.20 12.97 -1.52
N LEU A 104 0.53 12.80 -0.24
CA LEU A 104 0.44 13.85 0.79
C LEU A 104 1.20 15.12 0.39
N TYR A 105 2.37 14.96 -0.22
CA TYR A 105 3.23 16.04 -0.66
C TYR A 105 2.52 16.95 -1.67
N SER A 106 1.76 16.39 -2.61
CA SER A 106 1.02 17.18 -3.62
C SER A 106 -0.07 18.07 -3.03
N TYR A 107 -0.65 17.69 -1.89
CA TYR A 107 -1.68 18.48 -1.20
C TYR A 107 -1.07 19.54 -0.27
N LEU A 108 -0.02 19.17 0.48
CA LEU A 108 0.43 19.95 1.64
C LEU A 108 1.87 20.46 1.52
N SER A 109 2.56 20.14 0.43
CA SER A 109 3.98 20.47 0.21
C SER A 109 4.88 20.02 1.37
N THR A 110 4.57 18.88 1.98
CA THR A 110 5.38 18.21 3.02
C THR A 110 5.10 16.71 2.98
N ASP A 111 6.13 15.92 3.22
CA ASP A 111 6.10 14.47 3.42
C ASP A 111 6.32 14.09 4.91
N ASP A 112 6.45 15.08 5.79
CA ASP A 112 6.49 14.87 7.23
C ASP A 112 5.07 14.78 7.81
N ILE A 113 4.73 13.65 8.43
CA ILE A 113 3.38 13.43 8.98
C ILE A 113 3.03 14.38 10.12
N SER A 114 4.01 14.73 10.96
CA SER A 114 3.80 15.66 12.08
C SER A 114 3.51 17.09 11.58
N GLU A 115 4.13 17.51 10.48
CA GLU A 115 3.81 18.77 9.82
C GLU A 115 2.47 18.70 9.09
N ALA A 116 2.21 17.61 8.36
CA ALA A 116 0.98 17.41 7.61
C ALA A 116 -0.26 17.45 8.51
N LEU A 117 -0.22 16.78 9.67
CA LEU A 117 -1.30 16.80 10.66
C LEU A 117 -1.62 18.21 11.19
N LYS A 118 -0.62 19.11 11.23
CA LYS A 118 -0.83 20.52 11.62
C LYS A 118 -1.41 21.36 10.48
N LYS A 119 -1.06 21.04 9.23
CA LYS A 119 -1.56 21.76 8.04
C LYS A 119 -3.00 21.36 7.72
N ASP A 120 -3.24 20.05 7.55
CA ASP A 120 -4.56 19.51 7.25
C ASP A 120 -4.68 18.03 7.69
N PRO A 121 -5.25 17.76 8.88
CA PRO A 121 -5.43 16.38 9.35
C PRO A 121 -6.45 15.59 8.52
N PHE A 122 -7.32 16.23 7.73
CA PHE A 122 -8.28 15.54 6.88
C PHE A 122 -7.59 14.81 5.73
N ILE A 123 -6.56 15.40 5.12
CA ILE A 123 -5.77 14.75 4.07
C ILE A 123 -5.00 13.55 4.64
N VAL A 124 -4.44 13.68 5.85
CA VAL A 124 -3.76 12.56 6.54
C VAL A 124 -4.76 11.45 6.87
N GLU A 125 -5.96 11.79 7.33
CA GLU A 125 -7.03 10.81 7.56
C GLU A 125 -7.48 10.13 6.26
N ALA A 126 -7.56 10.86 5.15
CA ALA A 126 -7.87 10.30 3.83
C ALA A 126 -6.81 9.27 3.40
N MET A 127 -5.54 9.53 3.67
CA MET A 127 -4.45 8.58 3.43
C MET A 127 -4.66 7.29 4.24
N ALA A 128 -4.85 7.41 5.56
CA ALA A 128 -5.10 6.26 6.43
C ALA A 128 -6.38 5.48 6.02
N TYR A 129 -7.42 6.20 5.58
CA TYR A 129 -8.65 5.61 5.07
C TYR A 129 -8.42 4.74 3.82
N GLN A 130 -7.71 5.27 2.82
CA GLN A 130 -7.42 4.50 1.60
C GLN A 130 -6.51 3.31 1.89
N MET A 131 -5.44 3.49 2.67
CA MET A 131 -4.57 2.39 3.08
C MET A 131 -5.34 1.27 3.77
N SER A 132 -6.30 1.63 4.64
CA SER A 132 -7.15 0.65 5.31
C SER A 132 -8.00 -0.15 4.31
N LYS A 133 -8.54 0.50 3.27
CA LYS A 133 -9.33 -0.19 2.24
C LYS A 133 -8.51 -1.23 1.50
N GLU A 134 -7.24 -0.95 1.20
CA GLU A 134 -6.36 -1.92 0.54
C GLU A 134 -6.10 -3.15 1.41
N VAL A 135 -5.99 -2.98 2.73
CA VAL A 135 -5.88 -4.13 3.66
C VAL A 135 -7.14 -4.99 3.62
N TRP A 136 -8.33 -4.37 3.60
CA TRP A 136 -9.60 -5.07 3.47
C TRP A 136 -9.75 -5.76 2.10
N ALA A 137 -9.33 -5.11 1.02
CA ALA A 137 -9.32 -5.70 -0.31
C ALA A 137 -8.40 -6.93 -0.34
N MET A 138 -7.18 -6.81 0.18
CA MET A 138 -6.22 -7.92 0.20
C MET A 138 -6.69 -9.08 1.09
N ALA A 139 -7.44 -8.81 2.17
CA ALA A 139 -8.03 -9.85 3.01
C ALA A 139 -8.98 -10.80 2.23
N THR A 140 -9.53 -10.35 1.10
CA THR A 140 -10.39 -11.17 0.24
C THR A 140 -9.62 -12.29 -0.48
N VAL A 141 -8.31 -12.14 -0.68
CA VAL A 141 -7.45 -13.20 -1.27
C VAL A 141 -7.55 -14.50 -0.47
N PHE A 142 -7.66 -14.40 0.85
CA PHE A 142 -7.83 -15.53 1.75
C PHE A 142 -9.28 -15.78 2.17
N CYS A 143 -10.26 -15.09 1.56
CA CYS A 143 -11.66 -15.12 1.97
C CYS A 143 -11.83 -14.86 3.49
N GLY A 144 -11.01 -13.97 4.07
CA GLY A 144 -10.97 -13.71 5.50
C GLY A 144 -10.30 -14.80 6.37
N ASN A 145 -9.86 -15.92 5.79
CA ASN A 145 -9.19 -17.01 6.49
C ASN A 145 -7.66 -16.89 6.45
N PHE A 146 -7.15 -15.95 7.23
CA PHE A 146 -5.72 -15.74 7.45
C PHE A 146 -5.43 -15.52 8.95
N ASN A 147 -4.18 -15.68 9.34
CA ASN A 147 -3.73 -15.63 10.73
C ASN A 147 -3.83 -14.21 11.30
N GLU A 148 -3.05 -13.28 10.75
CA GLU A 148 -2.85 -11.94 11.32
C GLU A 148 -2.62 -10.89 10.23
N ILE A 149 -2.85 -9.62 10.59
CA ILE A 149 -2.35 -8.47 9.85
C ILE A 149 -0.97 -8.14 10.41
N VAL A 150 0.05 -8.03 9.57
CA VAL A 150 1.41 -7.66 9.96
C VAL A 150 1.70 -6.25 9.44
N LEU A 151 1.87 -5.29 10.35
CA LEU A 151 2.24 -3.91 10.00
C LEU A 151 3.75 -3.71 10.17
N LEU A 152 4.37 -3.04 9.22
CA LEU A 152 5.75 -2.57 9.28
C LEU A 152 5.86 -1.22 8.55
N GLY A 153 6.89 -0.42 8.84
CA GLY A 153 7.14 0.85 8.16
C GLY A 153 7.33 2.04 9.11
N GLY A 154 7.96 3.09 8.62
CA GLY A 154 8.35 4.26 9.42
C GLY A 154 7.17 5.07 9.96
N LEU A 155 6.05 5.09 9.23
CA LEU A 155 4.89 5.92 9.58
C LEU A 155 4.11 5.40 10.80
N LEU A 156 4.33 4.15 11.19
CA LEU A 156 3.72 3.54 12.38
C LEU A 156 4.22 4.17 13.69
N LYS A 157 5.32 4.95 13.63
CA LYS A 157 5.87 5.67 14.79
C LYS A 157 5.03 6.88 15.22
N ASP A 158 4.18 7.40 14.33
CA ASP A 158 3.26 8.48 14.69
C ASP A 158 1.96 7.90 15.27
N ASP A 159 1.75 8.13 16.57
CA ASP A 159 0.59 7.60 17.31
C ASP A 159 -0.76 8.05 16.74
N SER A 160 -0.84 9.26 16.17
CA SER A 160 -2.09 9.79 15.64
C SER A 160 -2.45 9.09 14.35
N PHE A 161 -1.49 8.97 13.44
CA PHE A 161 -1.64 8.25 12.19
C PHE A 161 -1.90 6.75 12.43
N PHE A 162 -1.15 6.12 13.33
CA PHE A 162 -1.36 4.73 13.71
C PHE A 162 -2.79 4.47 14.20
N LYS A 163 -3.34 5.37 15.04
CA LYS A 163 -4.74 5.27 15.50
C LYS A 163 -5.74 5.46 14.35
N MET A 164 -5.51 6.40 13.43
CA MET A 164 -6.37 6.61 12.27
C MET A 164 -6.46 5.37 11.37
N LEU A 165 -5.32 4.70 11.15
CA LEU A 165 -5.21 3.48 10.36
C LEU A 165 -5.88 2.30 11.09
N THR A 166 -5.41 1.99 12.30
CA THR A 166 -5.85 0.79 13.04
C THR A 166 -7.32 0.83 13.46
N LYS A 167 -7.90 2.01 13.71
CA LYS A 167 -9.34 2.16 13.95
C LYS A 167 -10.20 1.47 12.90
N ARG A 168 -9.75 1.45 11.63
CA ARG A 168 -10.47 0.84 10.50
C ARG A 168 -10.10 -0.62 10.25
N LEU A 169 -8.98 -1.09 10.80
CA LEU A 169 -8.53 -2.47 10.68
C LEU A 169 -9.09 -3.35 11.81
N THR A 170 -9.25 -2.82 13.02
CA THR A 170 -9.76 -3.56 14.18
C THR A 170 -11.10 -4.30 13.93
N PRO A 171 -12.09 -3.72 13.20
CA PRO A 171 -13.34 -4.42 12.91
C PRO A 171 -13.19 -5.69 12.06
N LEU A 172 -12.04 -5.93 11.42
CA LEU A 172 -11.76 -7.18 10.71
C LEU A 172 -11.62 -8.37 11.67
N GLY A 173 -11.43 -8.13 12.97
CA GLY A 173 -11.36 -9.18 14.00
C GLY A 173 -10.07 -10.01 13.94
N LYS A 174 -9.02 -9.47 13.32
CA LYS A 174 -7.70 -10.11 13.21
C LYS A 174 -6.72 -9.46 14.17
N ASN A 175 -5.78 -10.25 14.70
CA ASN A 175 -4.67 -9.70 15.44
C ASN A 175 -3.84 -8.79 14.51
N ILE A 176 -3.39 -7.67 15.05
CA ILE A 176 -2.48 -6.73 14.36
C ILE A 176 -1.11 -6.86 15.04
N LEU A 177 -0.16 -7.44 14.32
CA LEU A 177 1.22 -7.59 14.76
C LEU A 177 2.06 -6.43 14.18
N HIS A 178 2.72 -5.66 15.05
CA HIS A 178 3.74 -4.71 14.61
C HIS A 178 5.09 -5.44 14.56
N LEU A 179 5.69 -5.50 13.37
CA LEU A 179 6.94 -6.19 13.13
C LEU A 179 8.03 -5.18 12.79
N GLU A 180 8.93 -4.93 13.73
CA GLU A 180 10.16 -4.19 13.45
C GLU A 180 11.05 -5.04 12.54
N VAL A 181 11.42 -4.48 11.39
CA VAL A 181 12.39 -5.07 10.48
C VAL A 181 13.75 -4.44 10.79
N VAL A 182 14.68 -5.26 11.28
CA VAL A 182 16.10 -4.95 11.48
C VAL A 182 16.85 -5.13 10.15
#